data_AF-A0A372Q9L2-F1
#
_entry.id   AF-A0A372Q9L2-F1
#
_cell.length_a   1.000
_cell.length_b   1.000
_cell.length_c   1.000
_cell.angle_alpha   90.00
_cell.angle_beta   90.00
_cell.angle_gamma   90.00
#
_symmetry.space_group_name_H-M   'P 1'
#
loop_
_entity.id
_entity.type
_entity.pdbx_description
1 polymer ?
#
loop_
_entity_poly.entity_id
_entity_poly.type
_entity_poly.pdbx_seq_one_letter_code
_entity_poly.pdbx_strand_id
1 'polypeptide(L)'
;MSIFHSNLLRDISSILNDADDFNVIINVGKYENIKEFRAHSVILRARCPYFKAALSNGWITKQNDMIMFTKPNITPTVFEMVLKYIYTGELDLTNQLGSILDLLVASDELLLEELFTHVQEYLIEKQTTWVQENFDLVLPIAFKLTECKKLQDYCLDSICANPQPFITSKKFRSLDKNILYGLLKRDDFSVEEGIIWDYLIKWGIKQTPGLGKKNSDRIKWSDSNYQALKETLNQFIPLIRFTEFSSAEFFDKIRPYKAILPINIYDEIEEYYFKNVQPKTMNLTPRKKIIESNLIKPKLVNIITSWIERKGEKDLLHKYKFELIYRSSQDGLNTNTFRTKCNEQGTNFIPEEIEVFKIITI
;
A
#
# COMPACT_ATOMS: atom_id res chain seq x y z
N MET A 1 -43.42 5.83 -20.05
CA MET A 1 -42.48 4.94 -20.77
C MET A 1 -42.35 3.67 -19.95
N SER A 2 -42.66 2.49 -20.51
CA SER A 2 -42.48 1.21 -19.81
C SER A 2 -41.09 0.67 -20.12
N ILE A 3 -40.38 0.17 -19.10
CA ILE A 3 -38.98 -0.30 -19.19
C ILE A 3 -38.94 -1.78 -18.82
N PHE A 4 -38.40 -2.63 -19.71
CA PHE A 4 -38.39 -4.09 -19.58
C PHE A 4 -36.97 -4.69 -19.55
N HIS A 5 -36.03 -4.05 -18.84
CA HIS A 5 -34.62 -4.47 -18.82
C HIS A 5 -34.38 -5.87 -18.21
N SER A 6 -35.20 -6.31 -17.26
CA SER A 6 -35.02 -7.60 -16.59
C SER A 6 -35.19 -8.79 -17.54
N ASN A 7 -36.19 -8.75 -18.43
CA ASN A 7 -36.37 -9.80 -19.44
C ASN A 7 -35.21 -9.80 -20.43
N LEU A 8 -34.79 -8.63 -20.93
CA LEU A 8 -33.64 -8.51 -21.82
C LEU A 8 -32.37 -9.12 -21.19
N LEU A 9 -32.10 -8.82 -19.91
CA LEU A 9 -30.94 -9.36 -19.22
C LEU A 9 -31.01 -10.88 -19.06
N ARG A 10 -32.19 -11.40 -18.72
CA ARG A 10 -32.43 -12.84 -18.62
C ARG A 10 -32.19 -13.53 -19.96
N ASP A 11 -32.68 -12.94 -21.05
CA ASP A 11 -32.56 -13.50 -22.39
C ASP A 11 -31.07 -13.49 -22.86
N ILE A 12 -30.32 -12.42 -22.57
CA ILE A 12 -28.86 -12.39 -22.79
C ILE A 12 -28.12 -13.41 -21.90
N SER A 13 -28.54 -13.57 -20.64
CA SER A 13 -27.98 -14.56 -19.73
C SER A 13 -28.19 -15.99 -20.22
N SER A 14 -29.35 -16.30 -20.81
CA SER A 14 -29.57 -17.63 -21.41
C SER A 14 -28.60 -17.94 -22.54
N ILE A 15 -28.23 -16.95 -23.36
CA ILE A 15 -27.28 -17.09 -24.47
C ILE A 15 -25.85 -17.41 -23.99
N LEU A 16 -25.49 -17.06 -22.76
CA LEU A 16 -24.21 -17.47 -22.17
C LEU A 16 -24.17 -18.98 -21.87
N ASN A 17 -25.30 -19.55 -21.44
CA ASN A 17 -25.40 -20.96 -21.03
C ASN A 17 -25.69 -21.88 -22.22
N ASP A 18 -26.55 -21.43 -23.12
CA ASP A 18 -26.88 -22.07 -24.39
C ASP A 18 -26.31 -21.20 -25.50
N ALA A 19 -25.03 -21.44 -25.81
CA ALA A 19 -24.25 -20.63 -26.74
C ALA A 19 -24.65 -20.88 -28.21
N ASP A 20 -25.94 -20.76 -28.53
CA ASP A 20 -26.44 -20.78 -29.90
C ASP A 20 -25.89 -19.57 -30.68
N ASP A 21 -25.58 -19.75 -31.97
CA ASP A 21 -24.96 -18.73 -32.86
C ASP A 21 -23.66 -18.09 -32.33
N PHE A 22 -22.92 -18.79 -31.46
CA PHE A 22 -21.59 -18.36 -31.04
C PHE A 22 -20.64 -18.29 -32.25
N ASN A 23 -19.79 -17.28 -32.29
CA ASN A 23 -18.82 -17.08 -33.38
C ASN A 23 -17.38 -16.87 -32.88
N VAL A 24 -17.15 -17.03 -31.58
CA VAL A 24 -15.84 -16.98 -30.94
C VAL A 24 -15.64 -18.21 -30.06
N ILE A 25 -14.47 -18.84 -30.19
CA ILE A 25 -13.95 -19.86 -29.28
C ILE A 25 -12.71 -19.29 -28.59
N ILE A 26 -12.73 -19.27 -27.26
CA ILE A 26 -11.65 -18.76 -26.42
C ILE A 26 -11.06 -19.91 -25.60
N ASN A 27 -9.82 -20.26 -25.88
CA ASN A 27 -9.06 -21.22 -25.09
C ASN A 27 -8.34 -20.49 -23.94
N VAL A 28 -8.77 -20.74 -22.71
CA VAL A 28 -8.30 -20.05 -21.50
C VAL A 28 -7.47 -20.98 -20.64
N GLY A 29 -6.37 -20.47 -20.09
CA GLY A 29 -5.48 -21.21 -19.20
C GLY A 29 -4.21 -21.72 -19.88
N LYS A 30 -3.40 -22.48 -19.15
CA LYS A 30 -2.09 -23.01 -19.58
C LYS A 30 -1.95 -24.48 -19.19
N TYR A 31 -1.13 -25.20 -19.95
CA TYR A 31 -0.78 -26.61 -19.71
C TYR A 31 -2.04 -27.50 -19.62
N GLU A 32 -2.21 -28.23 -18.52
CA GLU A 32 -3.32 -29.16 -18.32
C GLU A 32 -4.64 -28.48 -17.88
N ASN A 33 -4.61 -27.19 -17.51
CA ASN A 33 -5.79 -26.45 -17.07
C ASN A 33 -6.29 -25.49 -18.16
N ILE A 34 -6.50 -26.02 -19.36
CA ILE A 34 -7.09 -25.28 -20.48
C ILE A 34 -8.58 -25.62 -20.57
N LYS A 35 -9.44 -24.60 -20.62
CA LYS A 35 -10.89 -24.73 -20.85
C LYS A 35 -11.29 -23.92 -22.07
N GLU A 36 -12.11 -24.53 -22.92
CA GLU A 36 -12.75 -23.87 -24.06
C GLU A 36 -13.98 -23.07 -23.59
N PHE A 37 -14.09 -21.82 -24.04
CA PHE A 37 -15.26 -20.98 -23.83
C PHE A 37 -15.84 -20.55 -25.17
N ARG A 38 -17.15 -20.70 -25.33
CA ARG A 38 -17.91 -20.26 -26.50
C ARG A 38 -18.56 -18.92 -26.22
N ALA A 39 -18.44 -17.97 -27.15
CA ALA A 39 -18.90 -16.61 -26.93
C ALA A 39 -19.27 -15.87 -28.22
N HIS A 40 -19.90 -14.71 -28.04
CA HIS A 40 -20.38 -13.83 -29.11
C HIS A 40 -19.48 -12.61 -29.22
N SER A 41 -18.80 -12.45 -30.36
CA SER A 41 -17.88 -11.34 -30.61
C SER A 41 -18.55 -9.98 -30.41
N VAL A 42 -19.83 -9.84 -30.78
CA VAL A 42 -20.57 -8.57 -30.63
C VAL A 42 -20.71 -8.16 -29.17
N ILE A 43 -21.03 -9.10 -28.27
CA ILE A 43 -21.17 -8.83 -26.83
C ILE A 43 -19.80 -8.52 -26.23
N LEU A 44 -18.79 -9.35 -26.52
CA LEU A 44 -17.42 -9.15 -26.04
C LEU A 44 -16.89 -7.75 -26.43
N ARG A 45 -17.05 -7.34 -27.70
CA ARG A 45 -16.58 -6.04 -28.20
C ARG A 45 -17.38 -4.86 -27.65
N ALA A 46 -18.66 -5.06 -27.32
CA ALA A 46 -19.50 -4.02 -26.76
C ALA A 46 -19.18 -3.73 -25.29
N ARG A 47 -18.80 -4.77 -24.53
CA ARG A 47 -18.67 -4.72 -23.07
C ARG A 47 -17.22 -4.76 -22.56
N CYS A 48 -16.26 -5.13 -23.39
CA CYS A 48 -14.86 -5.22 -23.02
C CYS A 48 -13.95 -4.48 -24.03
N PRO A 49 -13.27 -3.39 -23.62
CA PRO A 49 -12.38 -2.63 -24.50
C PRO A 49 -11.24 -3.48 -25.07
N TYR A 50 -10.68 -4.40 -24.28
CA TYR A 50 -9.67 -5.34 -24.76
C TYR A 50 -10.19 -6.18 -25.93
N PHE A 51 -11.36 -6.82 -25.78
CA PHE A 51 -11.94 -7.62 -26.86
C PHE A 51 -12.40 -6.76 -28.04
N LYS A 52 -12.83 -5.52 -27.80
CA LYS A 52 -13.11 -4.55 -28.88
C LYS A 52 -11.91 -4.36 -29.80
N ALA A 53 -10.72 -4.20 -29.22
CA ALA A 53 -9.46 -4.04 -29.95
C ALA A 53 -8.95 -5.37 -30.51
N ALA A 54 -8.95 -6.44 -29.71
CA ALA A 54 -8.43 -7.74 -30.11
C ALA A 54 -9.24 -8.35 -31.27
N LEU A 55 -10.53 -8.00 -31.41
CA LEU A 55 -11.43 -8.54 -32.43
C LEU A 55 -11.71 -7.57 -33.61
N SER A 56 -11.03 -6.42 -33.73
CA SER A 56 -11.34 -5.38 -34.74
C SER A 56 -10.72 -5.55 -36.12
N ASN A 57 -10.26 -6.77 -36.47
CA ASN A 57 -9.54 -7.17 -37.70
C ASN A 57 -8.02 -6.89 -37.64
N GLY A 58 -7.25 -7.96 -37.43
CA GLY A 58 -5.79 -7.97 -37.46
C GLY A 58 -5.14 -9.03 -36.58
N TRP A 59 -5.85 -9.50 -35.54
CA TRP A 59 -5.33 -10.43 -34.51
C TRP A 59 -6.09 -11.75 -34.45
N ILE A 60 -7.04 -11.95 -35.37
CA ILE A 60 -7.98 -13.06 -35.35
C ILE A 60 -7.50 -14.17 -36.28
N THR A 61 -7.42 -15.40 -35.75
CA THR A 61 -7.36 -16.61 -36.58
C THR A 61 -8.78 -17.11 -36.79
N LYS A 62 -9.17 -17.41 -38.03
CA LYS A 62 -10.45 -18.05 -38.33
C LYS A 62 -10.25 -19.52 -38.68
N GLN A 63 -11.04 -20.41 -38.07
CA GLN A 63 -11.13 -21.82 -38.43
C GLN A 63 -12.59 -22.19 -38.56
N ASN A 64 -13.02 -22.74 -39.71
CA ASN A 64 -14.42 -23.10 -39.97
C ASN A 64 -15.40 -21.96 -39.63
N ASP A 65 -15.09 -20.74 -40.09
CA ASP A 65 -15.81 -19.49 -39.80
C ASP A 65 -15.86 -19.03 -38.33
N MET A 66 -15.24 -19.78 -37.40
CA MET A 66 -15.10 -19.44 -35.99
C MET A 66 -13.86 -18.60 -35.72
N ILE A 67 -14.00 -17.57 -34.90
CA ILE A 67 -12.88 -16.78 -34.39
C ILE A 67 -12.21 -17.57 -33.27
N MET A 68 -10.95 -17.96 -33.46
CA MET A 68 -10.15 -18.63 -32.44
C MET A 68 -9.32 -17.61 -31.66
N PHE A 69 -9.43 -17.63 -30.34
CA PHE A 69 -8.68 -16.76 -29.43
C PHE A 69 -8.06 -17.57 -28.30
N THR A 70 -6.88 -17.17 -27.83
CA THR A 70 -6.20 -17.83 -26.70
C THR A 70 -5.90 -16.82 -25.61
N LYS A 71 -6.29 -17.11 -24.38
CA LYS A 71 -6.02 -16.27 -23.21
C LYS A 71 -5.33 -17.07 -22.11
N PRO A 72 -4.01 -17.27 -22.22
CA PRO A 72 -3.31 -18.18 -21.33
C PRO A 72 -2.97 -17.56 -19.95
N ASN A 73 -3.11 -16.24 -19.80
CA ASN A 73 -2.76 -15.53 -18.56
C ASN A 73 -3.90 -15.49 -17.52
N ILE A 74 -5.08 -16.01 -17.85
CA ILE A 74 -6.24 -16.04 -16.95
C ILE A 74 -6.61 -17.51 -16.71
N THR A 75 -6.99 -17.85 -15.49
CA THR A 75 -7.47 -19.20 -15.16
C THR A 75 -8.90 -19.40 -15.68
N PRO A 76 -9.31 -20.64 -16.03
CA PRO A 76 -10.68 -20.91 -16.44
C PRO A 76 -11.74 -20.36 -15.47
N THR A 77 -11.55 -20.55 -14.16
CA THR A 77 -12.49 -20.10 -13.12
C THR A 77 -12.66 -18.59 -13.12
N VAL A 78 -11.56 -17.83 -13.23
CA VAL A 78 -11.62 -16.35 -13.25
C VAL A 78 -12.23 -15.86 -14.55
N PHE A 79 -11.91 -16.49 -15.67
CA PHE A 79 -12.50 -16.10 -16.95
C PHE A 79 -14.00 -16.37 -16.99
N GLU A 80 -14.48 -17.43 -16.35
CA GLU A 80 -15.91 -17.71 -16.21
C GLU A 80 -16.64 -16.58 -15.47
N MET A 81 -16.05 -16.06 -14.38
CA MET A 81 -16.58 -14.88 -13.68
C MET A 81 -16.60 -13.64 -14.57
N VAL A 82 -15.49 -13.37 -15.28
CA VAL A 82 -15.39 -12.23 -16.19
C VAL A 82 -16.42 -12.35 -17.32
N LEU A 83 -16.57 -13.54 -17.90
CA LEU A 83 -17.50 -13.77 -19.00
C LEU A 83 -18.94 -13.59 -18.53
N LYS A 84 -19.29 -14.08 -17.33
CA LYS A 84 -20.60 -13.82 -16.71
C LYS A 84 -20.83 -12.31 -16.53
N TYR A 85 -19.87 -11.58 -15.95
CA TYR A 85 -19.96 -10.13 -15.80
C TYR A 85 -20.13 -9.40 -17.14
N ILE A 86 -19.42 -9.83 -18.19
CA ILE A 86 -19.53 -9.25 -19.54
C ILE A 86 -20.97 -9.38 -20.07
N TYR A 87 -21.61 -10.53 -19.89
CA TYR A 87 -22.95 -10.79 -20.41
C TYR A 87 -24.05 -10.19 -19.55
N THR A 88 -23.94 -10.29 -18.23
CA THR A 88 -25.04 -10.00 -17.31
C THR A 88 -24.80 -8.80 -16.39
N GLY A 89 -23.56 -8.30 -16.31
CA GLY A 89 -23.17 -7.32 -15.29
C GLY A 89 -23.18 -7.88 -13.86
N GLU A 90 -23.43 -9.18 -13.68
CA GLU A 90 -23.45 -9.80 -12.36
C GLU A 90 -22.09 -10.39 -12.00
N LEU A 91 -21.75 -10.30 -10.71
CA LEU A 91 -20.54 -10.86 -10.13
C LEU A 91 -20.87 -11.52 -8.80
N ASP A 92 -20.39 -12.75 -8.59
CA ASP A 92 -20.49 -13.45 -7.31
C ASP A 92 -19.09 -13.70 -6.74
N LEU A 93 -18.81 -13.07 -5.59
CA LEU A 93 -17.52 -13.13 -4.90
C LEU A 93 -17.58 -13.94 -3.60
N THR A 94 -18.72 -14.57 -3.27
CA THR A 94 -19.00 -15.09 -1.92
C THR A 94 -18.13 -16.27 -1.48
N ASN A 95 -17.55 -17.05 -2.40
CA ASN A 95 -16.88 -18.32 -2.07
C ASN A 95 -15.46 -18.50 -2.64
N GLN A 96 -14.83 -17.45 -3.18
CA GLN A 96 -13.58 -17.61 -3.96
C GLN A 96 -12.47 -16.60 -3.65
N LEU A 97 -12.11 -16.43 -2.37
CA LEU A 97 -11.09 -15.45 -1.92
C LEU A 97 -9.77 -15.52 -2.72
N GLY A 98 -9.26 -16.72 -3.00
CA GLY A 98 -8.03 -16.90 -3.79
C GLY A 98 -8.16 -16.39 -5.23
N SER A 99 -9.34 -16.53 -5.83
CA SER A 99 -9.62 -16.08 -7.20
C SER A 99 -9.89 -14.58 -7.30
N ILE A 100 -10.17 -13.87 -6.19
CA ILE A 100 -10.49 -12.42 -6.23
C ILE A 100 -9.27 -11.60 -6.66
N LEU A 101 -8.07 -11.95 -6.19
CA LEU A 101 -6.84 -11.28 -6.61
C LEU A 101 -6.53 -11.56 -8.09
N ASP A 102 -6.77 -12.77 -8.56
CA ASP A 102 -6.63 -13.11 -9.98
C ASP A 102 -7.68 -12.38 -10.84
N LEU A 103 -8.90 -12.20 -10.32
CA LEU A 103 -9.96 -11.41 -10.96
C LEU A 103 -9.56 -9.93 -11.05
N LEU A 104 -8.93 -9.38 -10.01
CA LEU A 104 -8.40 -8.02 -10.04
C LEU A 104 -7.36 -7.86 -11.16
N VAL A 105 -6.42 -8.80 -11.28
CA VAL A 105 -5.41 -8.81 -12.35
C VAL A 105 -6.07 -8.97 -13.73
N ALA A 106 -7.03 -9.89 -13.87
CA ALA A 106 -7.73 -10.12 -15.11
C ALA A 106 -8.55 -8.89 -15.56
N SER A 107 -9.15 -8.17 -14.61
CA SER A 107 -9.95 -6.97 -14.89
C SER A 107 -9.08 -5.83 -15.41
N ASP A 108 -7.87 -5.65 -14.86
CA ASP A 108 -6.87 -4.72 -15.39
C ASP A 108 -6.40 -5.13 -16.79
N GLU A 109 -6.01 -6.39 -16.99
CA GLU A 109 -5.52 -6.90 -18.29
C GLU A 109 -6.58 -6.80 -19.40
N LEU A 110 -7.87 -6.92 -19.05
CA LEU A 110 -9.00 -6.82 -19.97
C LEU A 110 -9.59 -5.41 -20.07
N LEU A 111 -9.00 -4.43 -19.37
CA LEU A 111 -9.43 -3.03 -19.37
C LEU A 111 -10.89 -2.84 -18.91
N LEU A 112 -11.32 -3.63 -17.91
CA LEU A 112 -12.66 -3.58 -17.32
C LEU A 112 -12.66 -2.69 -16.07
N GLU A 113 -12.61 -1.37 -16.25
CA GLU A 113 -12.42 -0.39 -15.16
C GLU A 113 -13.49 -0.45 -14.06
N GLU A 114 -14.77 -0.63 -14.44
CA GLU A 114 -15.88 -0.77 -13.49
C GLU A 114 -15.67 -2.00 -12.59
N LEU A 115 -15.39 -3.16 -13.19
CA LEU A 115 -15.11 -4.39 -12.47
C LEU A 115 -13.84 -4.27 -11.61
N PHE A 116 -12.77 -3.69 -12.16
CA PHE A 116 -11.51 -3.49 -11.46
C PHE A 116 -11.68 -2.61 -10.22
N THR A 117 -12.48 -1.54 -10.33
CA THR A 117 -12.81 -0.66 -9.20
C THR A 117 -13.64 -1.38 -8.16
N HIS A 118 -14.69 -2.10 -8.59
CA HIS A 118 -15.56 -2.85 -7.71
C HIS A 118 -14.81 -3.93 -6.91
N VAL A 119 -13.88 -4.65 -7.55
CA VAL A 119 -13.09 -5.69 -6.88
C VAL A 119 -12.16 -5.09 -5.80
N GLN A 120 -11.57 -3.91 -6.05
CA GLN A 120 -10.78 -3.20 -5.02
C GLN A 120 -11.66 -2.83 -3.83
N GLU A 121 -12.84 -2.24 -4.07
CA GLU A 121 -13.78 -1.84 -3.01
C GLU A 121 -14.26 -3.05 -2.22
N TYR A 122 -14.60 -4.15 -2.88
CA TYR A 122 -14.99 -5.39 -2.22
C TYR A 122 -13.88 -5.92 -1.29
N LEU A 123 -12.62 -5.93 -1.76
CA LEU A 123 -11.49 -6.36 -0.94
C LEU A 123 -11.33 -5.48 0.31
N ILE A 124 -11.50 -4.17 0.17
CA ILE A 124 -11.35 -3.19 1.25
C ILE A 124 -12.50 -3.26 2.25
N GLU A 125 -13.74 -3.33 1.77
CA GLU A 125 -14.96 -3.18 2.59
C GLU A 125 -15.52 -4.49 3.13
N LYS A 126 -15.36 -5.59 2.37
CA LYS A 126 -15.95 -6.90 2.72
C LYS A 126 -14.92 -7.93 3.12
N GLN A 127 -13.66 -7.77 2.70
CA GLN A 127 -12.56 -8.69 3.00
C GLN A 127 -11.42 -8.01 3.78
N THR A 128 -11.74 -6.96 4.54
CA THR A 128 -10.80 -6.16 5.35
C THR A 128 -9.83 -7.03 6.16
N THR A 129 -10.36 -7.96 6.97
CA THR A 129 -9.56 -8.85 7.83
C THR A 129 -8.66 -9.75 6.99
N TRP A 130 -9.22 -10.36 5.94
CA TRP A 130 -8.47 -11.26 5.08
C TRP A 130 -7.31 -10.52 4.37
N VAL A 131 -7.55 -9.30 3.88
CA VAL A 131 -6.49 -8.48 3.26
C VAL A 131 -5.36 -8.19 4.25
N GLN A 132 -5.70 -7.81 5.49
CA GLN A 132 -4.70 -7.50 6.52
C GLN A 132 -3.88 -8.73 6.95
N GLU A 133 -4.51 -9.90 7.00
CA GLU A 133 -3.84 -11.17 7.30
C GLU A 133 -2.97 -11.68 6.14
N ASN A 134 -3.22 -11.23 4.91
CA ASN A 134 -2.58 -11.72 3.69
C ASN A 134 -1.83 -10.62 2.91
N PHE A 135 -1.28 -9.62 3.59
CA PHE A 135 -0.52 -8.54 2.94
C PHE A 135 0.62 -9.04 2.04
N ASP A 136 1.21 -10.20 2.35
CA ASP A 136 2.26 -10.79 1.52
C ASP A 136 1.79 -11.26 0.15
N LEU A 137 0.50 -11.58 0.01
CA LEU A 137 -0.12 -11.90 -1.28
C LEU A 137 -0.67 -10.64 -1.94
N VAL A 138 -1.31 -9.76 -1.16
CA VAL A 138 -2.03 -8.59 -1.69
C VAL A 138 -1.08 -7.50 -2.16
N LEU A 139 -0.06 -7.13 -1.37
CA LEU A 139 0.82 -6.01 -1.69
C LEU A 139 1.57 -6.20 -3.01
N PRO A 140 2.21 -7.37 -3.31
CA PRO A 140 2.92 -7.52 -4.57
C PRO A 140 2.00 -7.39 -5.79
N ILE A 141 0.75 -7.87 -5.69
CA ILE A 141 -0.24 -7.76 -6.77
C ILE A 141 -0.68 -6.31 -6.92
N ALA A 142 -1.13 -5.68 -5.83
CA ALA A 142 -1.59 -4.30 -5.84
C ALA A 142 -0.52 -3.34 -6.37
N PHE A 143 0.75 -3.49 -5.97
CA PHE A 143 1.83 -2.60 -6.39
C PHE A 143 2.39 -2.91 -7.79
N LYS A 144 2.07 -4.07 -8.37
CA LYS A 144 2.37 -4.37 -9.78
C LYS A 144 1.38 -3.68 -10.73
N LEU A 145 0.16 -3.43 -10.26
CA LEU A 145 -0.93 -2.82 -11.02
C LEU A 145 -0.93 -1.30 -10.76
N THR A 146 -0.48 -0.51 -11.73
CA THR A 146 -0.30 0.95 -11.57
C THR A 146 -1.57 1.66 -11.11
N GLU A 147 -2.72 1.28 -11.66
CA GLU A 147 -4.04 1.89 -11.38
C GLU A 147 -4.71 1.37 -10.09
N CYS A 148 -4.09 0.43 -9.37
CA CYS A 148 -4.65 -0.17 -8.15
C CYS A 148 -4.49 0.73 -6.91
N LYS A 149 -4.76 2.03 -7.05
CA LYS A 149 -4.46 3.04 -6.02
C LYS A 149 -5.28 2.86 -4.75
N LYS A 150 -6.58 2.56 -4.85
CA LYS A 150 -7.45 2.37 -3.68
C LYS A 150 -6.92 1.28 -2.76
N LEU A 151 -6.54 0.13 -3.34
CA LEU A 151 -6.03 -1.00 -2.56
C LEU A 151 -4.58 -0.76 -2.07
N GLN A 152 -3.73 -0.13 -2.89
CA GLN A 152 -2.37 0.29 -2.47
C GLN A 152 -2.45 1.19 -1.24
N ASP A 153 -3.25 2.26 -1.30
CA ASP A 153 -3.40 3.24 -0.23
C ASP A 153 -3.98 2.59 1.03
N TYR A 154 -5.06 1.79 0.89
CA TYR A 154 -5.63 1.05 2.02
C TYR A 154 -4.62 0.14 2.72
N CYS A 155 -3.81 -0.60 1.95
CA CYS A 155 -2.79 -1.48 2.53
C CYS A 155 -1.71 -0.67 3.27
N LEU A 156 -1.22 0.42 2.68
CA LEU A 156 -0.25 1.30 3.33
C LEU A 156 -0.83 1.95 4.59
N ASP A 157 -2.06 2.47 4.54
CA ASP A 157 -2.77 3.05 5.68
C ASP A 157 -2.89 2.02 6.82
N SER A 158 -3.28 0.79 6.48
CA SER A 158 -3.44 -0.29 7.45
C SER A 158 -2.12 -0.68 8.12
N ILE A 159 -1.03 -0.74 7.35
CA ILE A 159 0.32 -1.01 7.87
C ILE A 159 0.79 0.14 8.76
N CYS A 160 0.57 1.40 8.36
CA CYS A 160 0.95 2.56 9.16
C CYS A 160 0.16 2.65 10.47
N ALA A 161 -1.10 2.22 10.48
CA ALA A 161 -1.92 2.17 11.70
C ALA A 161 -1.33 1.23 12.77
N ASN A 162 -0.82 0.06 12.34
CA ASN A 162 -0.17 -0.92 13.21
C ASN A 162 1.07 -1.56 12.54
N PRO A 163 2.25 -0.90 12.58
CA PRO A 163 3.41 -1.32 11.80
C PRO A 163 4.18 -2.51 12.41
N GLN A 164 4.00 -2.78 13.70
CA GLN A 164 4.80 -3.76 14.45
C GLN A 164 4.69 -5.20 13.90
N PRO A 165 3.49 -5.76 13.63
CA PRO A 165 3.37 -7.09 13.03
C PRO A 165 4.05 -7.19 11.66
N PHE A 166 3.99 -6.10 10.88
CA PHE A 166 4.56 -6.06 9.55
C PHE A 166 6.09 -6.05 9.57
N ILE A 167 6.69 -5.20 10.42
CA ILE A 167 8.16 -5.04 10.56
C ILE A 167 8.82 -6.27 11.17
N THR A 168 8.17 -6.87 12.17
CA THR A 168 8.69 -8.08 12.83
C THR A 168 8.60 -9.31 11.93
N SER A 169 7.79 -9.27 10.87
CA SER A 169 7.71 -10.36 9.90
C SER A 169 9.05 -10.56 9.18
N LYS A 170 9.44 -11.82 9.00
CA LYS A 170 10.63 -12.17 8.18
C LYS A 170 10.49 -11.68 6.72
N LYS A 171 9.25 -11.49 6.26
CA LYS A 171 8.85 -11.10 4.90
C LYS A 171 9.13 -9.63 4.60
N PHE A 172 9.25 -8.78 5.62
CA PHE A 172 9.65 -7.38 5.46
C PHE A 172 10.99 -7.28 4.70
N ARG A 173 11.94 -8.19 4.93
CA ARG A 173 13.25 -8.21 4.24
C ARG A 173 13.20 -8.60 2.76
N SER A 174 12.03 -8.89 2.19
CA SER A 174 11.85 -9.27 0.78
C SER A 174 10.83 -8.37 0.08
N LEU A 175 10.50 -7.22 0.66
CA LEU A 175 9.57 -6.30 0.04
C LEU A 175 10.05 -5.82 -1.33
N ASP A 176 9.09 -5.67 -2.23
CA ASP A 176 9.29 -4.95 -3.48
C ASP A 176 9.69 -3.49 -3.19
N LYS A 177 10.54 -2.93 -4.05
CA LYS A 177 11.06 -1.58 -3.91
C LYS A 177 9.96 -0.51 -3.85
N ASN A 178 8.84 -0.71 -4.55
CA ASN A 178 7.76 0.26 -4.62
C ASN A 178 6.96 0.27 -3.32
N ILE A 179 6.75 -0.90 -2.69
CA ILE A 179 6.10 -1.01 -1.38
C ILE A 179 6.95 -0.31 -0.33
N LEU A 180 8.26 -0.60 -0.31
CA LEU A 180 9.19 0.03 0.62
C LEU A 180 9.22 1.54 0.44
N TYR A 181 9.29 2.01 -0.81
CA TYR A 181 9.26 3.44 -1.13
C TYR A 181 7.96 4.08 -0.62
N GLY A 182 6.81 3.44 -0.86
CA GLY A 182 5.51 3.88 -0.38
C GLY A 182 5.46 4.06 1.13
N LEU A 183 6.00 3.10 1.90
CA LEU A 183 6.06 3.18 3.36
C LEU A 183 7.01 4.28 3.86
N LEU A 184 8.22 4.36 3.31
CA LEU A 184 9.21 5.37 3.75
C LEU A 184 8.80 6.79 3.39
N LYS A 185 8.00 6.98 2.34
CA LYS A 185 7.48 8.30 1.98
C LYS A 185 6.52 8.86 3.04
N ARG A 186 5.86 8.01 3.83
CA ARG A 186 4.79 8.42 4.74
C ARG A 186 5.29 8.96 6.07
N ASP A 187 4.63 10.00 6.55
CA ASP A 187 4.86 10.61 7.87
C ASP A 187 4.15 9.85 9.00
N ASP A 188 3.10 9.11 8.70
CA ASP A 188 2.34 8.33 9.69
C ASP A 188 2.86 6.90 9.86
N PHE A 189 3.97 6.53 9.21
CA PHE A 189 4.66 5.26 9.43
C PHE A 189 5.46 5.30 10.74
N SER A 190 4.74 5.22 11.86
CA SER A 190 5.23 5.50 13.21
C SER A 190 6.20 4.44 13.76
N VAL A 191 7.43 4.47 13.24
CA VAL A 191 8.53 3.56 13.54
C VAL A 191 9.77 4.41 13.76
N GLU A 192 10.58 4.06 14.76
CA GLU A 192 11.82 4.76 15.06
C GLU A 192 12.77 4.74 13.85
N GLU A 193 13.38 5.89 13.56
CA GLU A 193 14.23 6.05 12.38
C GLU A 193 15.45 5.12 12.40
N GLY A 194 15.99 4.86 13.60
CA GLY A 194 17.05 3.86 13.83
C GLY A 194 16.64 2.46 13.37
N ILE A 195 15.40 2.05 13.61
CA ILE A 195 14.86 0.74 13.18
C ILE A 195 14.67 0.73 11.66
N ILE A 196 14.13 1.81 11.11
CA ILE A 196 13.94 1.98 9.67
C ILE A 196 15.27 1.86 8.94
N TRP A 197 16.31 2.54 9.44
CA TRP A 197 17.65 2.49 8.87
C TRP A 197 18.26 1.10 8.91
N ASP A 198 18.25 0.45 10.08
CA ASP A 198 18.77 -0.91 10.23
C ASP A 198 18.10 -1.88 9.26
N TYR A 199 16.81 -1.68 9.03
CA TYR A 199 16.06 -2.43 8.03
C TYR A 199 16.47 -2.08 6.60
N LEU A 200 16.50 -0.80 6.24
CA LEU A 200 16.82 -0.35 4.88
C LEU A 200 18.18 -0.86 4.44
N ILE A 201 19.18 -0.84 5.33
CA ILE A 201 20.50 -1.41 5.10
C ILE A 201 20.42 -2.93 4.86
N LYS A 202 19.72 -3.67 5.73
CA LYS A 202 19.55 -5.13 5.56
C LYS A 202 18.82 -5.48 4.26
N TRP A 203 17.82 -4.69 3.87
CA TRP A 203 17.11 -4.82 2.60
C TRP A 203 18.06 -4.53 1.43
N GLY A 204 18.78 -3.41 1.46
CA GLY A 204 19.74 -3.00 0.43
C GLY A 204 20.79 -4.06 0.18
N ILE A 205 21.49 -4.53 1.22
CA ILE A 205 22.50 -5.59 1.11
C ILE A 205 21.95 -6.85 0.44
N LYS A 206 20.69 -7.21 0.71
CA LYS A 206 20.06 -8.40 0.13
C LYS A 206 19.68 -8.19 -1.34
N GLN A 207 19.27 -6.98 -1.72
CA GLN A 207 18.87 -6.65 -3.09
C GLN A 207 20.04 -6.29 -4.00
N THR A 208 21.18 -5.87 -3.44
CA THR A 208 22.40 -5.56 -4.20
C THR A 208 23.10 -6.84 -4.68
N PRO A 209 23.22 -7.07 -5.99
CA PRO A 209 24.00 -8.19 -6.53
C PRO A 209 25.44 -8.16 -6.03
N GLY A 210 25.98 -9.31 -5.61
CA GLY A 210 27.35 -9.43 -5.10
C GLY A 210 27.53 -9.19 -3.60
N LEU A 211 26.58 -8.51 -2.93
CA LEU A 211 26.57 -8.34 -1.47
C LEU A 211 25.75 -9.43 -0.74
N GLY A 212 24.74 -9.99 -1.40
CA GLY A 212 23.84 -11.00 -0.82
C GLY A 212 24.50 -12.33 -0.42
N LYS A 213 23.95 -12.95 0.65
CA LYS A 213 24.28 -14.24 1.31
C LYS A 213 25.74 -14.53 1.71
N LYS A 214 26.76 -13.91 1.12
CA LYS A 214 28.18 -14.20 1.36
C LYS A 214 28.98 -13.08 2.03
N ASN A 215 28.45 -11.86 2.17
CA ASN A 215 29.25 -10.71 2.63
C ASN A 215 28.52 -9.74 3.59
N SER A 216 27.97 -10.24 4.69
CA SER A 216 27.36 -9.39 5.74
C SER A 216 28.39 -8.62 6.60
N ASP A 217 29.67 -8.93 6.45
CA ASP A 217 30.76 -8.31 7.20
C ASP A 217 31.33 -7.12 6.42
N ARG A 218 31.02 -5.91 6.89
CA ARG A 218 31.49 -4.64 6.31
C ARG A 218 33.01 -4.53 6.25
N ILE A 219 33.74 -5.24 7.12
CA ILE A 219 35.22 -5.21 7.13
C ILE A 219 35.79 -5.73 5.81
N LYS A 220 35.02 -6.56 5.08
CA LYS A 220 35.45 -7.19 3.82
C LYS A 220 34.92 -6.46 2.58
N TRP A 221 34.32 -5.28 2.73
CA TRP A 221 33.74 -4.54 1.62
C TRP A 221 34.78 -3.69 0.90
N SER A 222 34.90 -3.89 -0.42
CA SER A 222 35.61 -2.98 -1.33
C SER A 222 34.79 -1.73 -1.66
N ASP A 223 35.43 -0.72 -2.26
CA ASP A 223 34.74 0.49 -2.74
C ASP A 223 33.62 0.17 -3.75
N SER A 224 33.82 -0.83 -4.61
CA SER A 224 32.81 -1.30 -5.55
C SER A 224 31.56 -1.86 -4.87
N ASN A 225 31.71 -2.48 -3.69
CA ASN A 225 30.58 -2.96 -2.90
C ASN A 225 29.75 -1.80 -2.35
N TYR A 226 30.42 -0.76 -1.83
CA TYR A 226 29.74 0.45 -1.37
C TYR A 226 29.03 1.17 -2.51
N GLN A 227 29.66 1.27 -3.68
CA GLN A 227 29.06 1.89 -4.85
C GLN A 227 27.79 1.14 -5.31
N ALA A 228 27.81 -0.19 -5.35
CA ALA A 228 26.63 -0.98 -5.71
C ALA A 228 25.48 -0.81 -4.70
N LEU A 229 25.80 -0.75 -3.40
CA LEU A 229 24.79 -0.50 -2.36
C LEU A 229 24.22 0.92 -2.46
N LYS A 230 25.07 1.92 -2.74
CA LYS A 230 24.67 3.30 -2.99
C LYS A 230 23.65 3.39 -4.11
N GLU A 231 23.91 2.74 -5.24
CA GLU A 231 22.99 2.70 -6.38
C GLU A 231 21.64 2.06 -6.01
N THR A 232 21.68 0.98 -5.23
CA THR A 232 20.47 0.28 -4.74
C THR A 232 19.63 1.17 -3.81
N LEU A 233 20.29 1.93 -2.93
CA LEU A 233 19.64 2.71 -1.88
C LEU A 233 19.32 4.16 -2.28
N ASN A 234 19.84 4.65 -3.41
CA ASN A 234 19.78 6.06 -3.81
C ASN A 234 18.39 6.69 -3.70
N GLN A 235 17.35 6.01 -4.19
CA GLN A 235 15.97 6.53 -4.15
C GLN A 235 15.36 6.57 -2.74
N PHE A 236 15.93 5.85 -1.78
CA PHE A 236 15.42 5.75 -0.42
C PHE A 236 16.15 6.67 0.57
N ILE A 237 17.42 7.00 0.30
CA ILE A 237 18.21 7.90 1.17
C ILE A 237 17.49 9.24 1.42
N PRO A 238 16.92 9.93 0.41
CA PRO A 238 16.19 11.17 0.63
C PRO A 238 14.91 11.01 1.46
N LEU A 239 14.43 9.78 1.72
CA LEU A 239 13.25 9.50 2.53
C LEU A 239 13.59 9.27 4.02
N ILE A 240 14.88 9.22 4.37
CA ILE A 240 15.32 9.02 5.76
C ILE A 240 15.35 10.37 6.48
N ARG A 241 14.73 10.42 7.67
CA ARG A 241 14.74 11.62 8.52
C ARG A 241 15.98 11.63 9.39
N PHE A 242 17.13 11.98 8.81
CA PHE A 242 18.43 11.91 9.48
C PHE A 242 18.52 12.76 10.75
N THR A 243 17.69 13.78 10.93
CA THR A 243 17.60 14.58 12.16
C THR A 243 16.92 13.86 13.32
N GLU A 244 16.26 12.72 13.07
CA GLU A 244 15.53 11.95 14.09
C GLU A 244 16.38 10.89 14.80
N PHE A 245 17.66 10.74 14.44
CA PHE A 245 18.58 9.84 15.13
C PHE A 245 19.17 10.52 16.35
N SER A 246 19.45 9.75 17.41
CA SER A 246 20.32 10.23 18.49
C SER A 246 21.77 10.37 18.00
N SER A 247 22.59 11.18 18.68
CA SER A 247 24.02 11.29 18.36
C SER A 247 24.76 9.94 18.43
N ALA A 248 24.34 9.06 19.35
CA ALA A 248 24.84 7.70 19.44
C ALA A 248 24.49 6.87 18.20
N GLU A 249 23.23 6.90 17.77
CA GLU A 249 22.81 6.19 16.55
C GLU A 249 23.43 6.76 15.28
N PHE A 250 23.61 8.08 15.19
CA PHE A 250 24.38 8.67 14.10
C PHE A 250 25.79 8.06 14.03
N PHE A 251 26.48 8.01 15.17
CA PHE A 251 27.84 7.49 15.24
C PHE A 251 27.91 5.98 14.94
N ASP A 252 27.00 5.20 15.51
CA ASP A 252 27.03 3.73 15.44
C ASP A 252 26.36 3.17 14.18
N LYS A 253 25.35 3.85 13.64
CA LYS A 253 24.52 3.34 12.53
C LYS A 253 24.70 4.10 11.23
N ILE A 254 24.83 5.43 11.24
CA ILE A 254 24.88 6.25 10.01
C ILE A 254 26.31 6.41 9.50
N ARG A 255 27.19 6.96 10.33
CA ARG A 255 28.60 7.23 10.03
C ARG A 255 29.34 6.04 9.37
N PRO A 256 29.13 4.77 9.78
CA PRO A 256 29.83 3.64 9.17
C PRO A 256 29.45 3.36 7.70
N TYR A 257 28.36 3.97 7.22
CA TYR A 257 27.85 3.90 5.85
C TYR A 257 28.00 5.22 5.09
N LYS A 258 28.86 6.15 5.52
CA LYS A 258 29.07 7.45 4.83
C LYS A 258 29.30 7.34 3.32
N ALA A 259 29.96 6.26 2.86
CA ALA A 259 30.28 6.05 1.45
C ALA A 259 29.05 5.84 0.55
N ILE A 260 27.90 5.42 1.11
CA ILE A 260 26.65 5.26 0.34
C ILE A 260 25.78 6.52 0.32
N LEU A 261 26.12 7.53 1.12
CA LEU A 261 25.35 8.76 1.21
C LEU A 261 25.86 9.78 0.16
N PRO A 262 24.97 10.54 -0.49
CA PRO A 262 25.37 11.69 -1.28
C PRO A 262 26.16 12.68 -0.41
N ILE A 263 27.24 13.26 -0.95
CA ILE A 263 28.17 14.07 -0.16
C ILE A 263 27.48 15.30 0.47
N ASN A 264 26.60 15.95 -0.28
CA ASN A 264 25.82 17.08 0.19
C ASN A 264 24.87 16.70 1.35
N ILE A 265 24.29 15.50 1.31
CA ILE A 265 23.44 14.99 2.39
C ILE A 265 24.29 14.71 3.62
N TYR A 266 25.42 14.01 3.45
CA TYR A 266 26.28 13.65 4.59
C TYR A 266 26.90 14.87 5.27
N ASP A 267 27.33 15.87 4.51
CA ASP A 267 27.86 17.13 5.05
C ASP A 267 26.80 17.85 5.90
N GLU A 268 25.55 17.95 5.42
CA GLU A 268 24.45 18.53 6.19
C GLU A 268 24.14 17.74 7.47
N ILE A 269 24.22 16.40 7.43
CA ILE A 269 24.07 15.55 8.63
C ILE A 269 25.19 15.85 9.63
N GLU A 270 26.45 15.93 9.18
CA GLU A 270 27.58 16.24 10.06
C GLU A 270 27.47 17.63 10.67
N GLU A 271 27.07 18.65 9.91
CA GLU A 271 26.85 20.00 10.45
C GLU A 271 25.73 20.03 11.49
N TYR A 272 24.67 19.24 11.30
CA TYR A 272 23.62 19.09 12.30
C TYR A 272 24.17 18.49 13.61
N TYR A 273 24.85 17.34 13.55
CA TYR A 273 25.30 16.66 14.77
C TYR A 273 26.52 17.30 15.45
N PHE A 274 27.40 17.98 14.71
CA PHE A 274 28.61 18.58 15.28
C PHE A 274 28.49 20.08 15.56
N LYS A 275 27.66 20.80 14.80
CA LYS A 275 27.54 22.27 14.89
C LYS A 275 26.12 22.73 15.27
N ASN A 276 25.15 21.82 15.40
CA ASN A 276 23.73 22.13 15.61
C ASN A 276 23.15 23.05 14.50
N VAL A 277 23.65 22.91 13.27
CA VAL A 277 23.13 23.66 12.11
C VAL A 277 21.96 22.88 11.49
N GLN A 278 20.84 23.54 11.27
CA GLN A 278 19.68 22.89 10.64
C GLN A 278 19.96 22.56 9.17
N PRO A 279 19.69 21.32 8.72
CA PRO A 279 19.81 20.94 7.31
C PRO A 279 18.96 21.84 6.40
N LYS A 280 19.43 22.08 5.18
CA LYS A 280 18.74 22.92 4.19
C LYS A 280 17.88 22.09 3.24
N THR A 281 18.33 20.87 2.94
CA THR A 281 17.69 19.99 1.96
C THR A 281 16.82 18.91 2.59
N MET A 282 17.02 18.60 3.88
CA MET A 282 16.26 17.60 4.63
C MET A 282 15.08 18.24 5.37
N ASN A 283 14.00 18.53 4.64
CA ASN A 283 12.78 19.15 5.19
C ASN A 283 11.67 18.11 5.51
N LEU A 284 12.05 16.87 5.80
CA LEU A 284 11.07 15.84 6.13
C LEU A 284 10.60 15.99 7.58
N THR A 285 9.30 15.94 7.76
CA THR A 285 8.65 15.91 9.07
C THR A 285 8.96 14.59 9.79
N PRO A 286 9.14 14.59 11.12
CA PRO A 286 9.35 13.36 11.89
C PRO A 286 8.21 12.35 11.71
N ARG A 287 8.53 11.04 11.63
CA ARG A 287 7.51 9.96 11.54
C ARG A 287 6.80 9.65 12.84
N LYS A 288 7.12 10.36 13.93
CA LYS A 288 6.58 10.05 15.25
C LYS A 288 5.08 10.32 15.27
N LYS A 289 4.31 9.37 15.82
CA LYS A 289 3.01 9.69 16.43
C LYS A 289 3.23 10.78 17.46
N ILE A 290 2.99 12.03 17.07
CA ILE A 290 2.97 13.18 18.00
C ILE A 290 1.90 12.94 19.08
N ILE A 291 0.88 12.14 18.75
CA ILE A 291 -0.26 11.80 19.58
C ILE A 291 -0.62 10.31 19.40
N GLU A 292 -0.87 9.62 20.51
CA GLU A 292 -1.56 8.32 20.53
C GLU A 292 -3.09 8.50 20.57
N SER A 293 -3.69 8.93 19.45
CA SER A 293 -5.15 9.18 19.32
C SER A 293 -5.70 8.59 18.03
N ASN A 294 -6.91 8.03 18.12
CA ASN A 294 -7.71 7.70 16.94
C ASN A 294 -8.62 8.88 16.50
N LEU A 295 -8.79 9.89 17.36
CA LEU A 295 -9.66 11.04 17.16
C LEU A 295 -8.90 12.26 16.63
N ILE A 296 -7.71 12.52 17.17
CA ILE A 296 -6.89 13.68 16.86
C ILE A 296 -5.85 13.29 15.80
N LYS A 297 -6.14 13.67 14.55
CA LYS A 297 -5.22 13.52 13.42
C LYS A 297 -4.09 14.56 13.47
N PRO A 298 -2.91 14.32 12.83
CA PRO A 298 -1.77 15.25 12.83
C PRO A 298 -2.13 16.71 12.46
N LYS A 299 -3.06 16.91 11.53
CA LYS A 299 -3.54 18.25 11.14
C LYS A 299 -4.22 19.00 12.30
N LEU A 300 -4.97 18.31 13.16
CA LEU A 300 -5.59 18.89 14.35
C LEU A 300 -4.54 19.23 15.41
N VAL A 301 -3.45 18.48 15.49
CA VAL A 301 -2.33 18.77 16.41
C VAL A 301 -1.68 20.12 16.09
N ASN A 302 -1.49 20.42 14.81
CA ASN A 302 -1.00 21.74 14.37
C ASN A 302 -1.91 22.88 14.80
N ILE A 303 -3.24 22.68 14.71
CA ILE A 303 -4.22 23.66 15.15
C ILE A 303 -4.11 23.87 16.66
N ILE A 304 -4.08 22.78 17.44
CA ILE A 304 -4.01 22.83 18.91
C ILE A 304 -2.72 23.52 19.37
N THR A 305 -1.58 23.16 18.78
CA THR A 305 -0.29 23.80 19.09
C THR A 305 -0.25 25.29 18.72
N SER A 306 -0.90 25.69 17.62
CA SER A 306 -1.04 27.11 17.25
C SER A 306 -1.85 27.91 18.28
N TRP A 307 -2.90 27.31 18.85
CA TRP A 307 -3.72 27.95 19.88
C TRP A 307 -2.96 28.14 21.19
N ILE A 308 -2.13 27.18 21.58
CA ILE A 308 -1.27 27.26 22.78
C ILE A 308 -0.25 28.39 22.64
N GLU A 309 0.41 28.52 21.48
CA GLU A 309 1.45 29.53 21.25
C GLU A 309 0.90 30.92 20.89
N ARG A 310 -0.41 31.05 20.64
CA ARG A 310 -1.07 32.28 20.16
C ARG A 310 -0.39 32.89 18.93
N LYS A 311 0.17 32.04 18.05
CA LYS A 311 0.86 32.40 16.81
C LYS A 311 0.18 31.69 15.63
N GLY A 312 0.26 32.28 14.43
CA GLY A 312 -0.24 31.64 13.21
C GLY A 312 0.45 30.31 12.90
N GLU A 313 -0.12 29.53 11.97
CA GLU A 313 0.36 28.20 11.57
C GLU A 313 1.85 28.21 11.20
N LYS A 314 2.70 27.85 12.17
CA LYS A 314 4.09 27.45 11.97
C LYS A 314 4.24 26.04 12.52
N ASP A 315 5.14 25.28 11.96
CA ASP A 315 5.39 23.89 12.34
C ASP A 315 5.95 23.82 13.78
N LEU A 316 5.07 23.66 14.76
CA LEU A 316 5.35 23.68 16.20
C LEU A 316 5.32 22.28 16.82
N LEU A 317 5.18 21.23 16.00
CA LEU A 317 5.03 19.83 16.44
C LEU A 317 6.21 19.36 17.31
N HIS A 318 7.41 19.83 16.99
CA HIS A 318 8.67 19.57 17.69
C HIS A 318 8.69 20.07 19.14
N LYS A 319 7.84 21.04 19.50
CA LYS A 319 7.83 21.64 20.83
C LYS A 319 6.95 20.93 21.83
N TYR A 320 6.04 20.07 21.37
CA TYR A 320 4.99 19.54 22.22
C TYR A 320 4.87 18.04 22.07
N LYS A 321 4.94 17.33 23.19
CA LYS A 321 4.57 15.93 23.33
C LYS A 321 3.17 15.86 23.89
N PHE A 322 2.31 15.09 23.25
CA PHE A 322 0.96 14.86 23.74
C PHE A 322 0.89 13.44 24.29
N GLU A 323 0.74 13.34 25.61
CA GLU A 323 0.60 12.06 26.30
C GLU A 323 -0.88 11.79 26.54
N LEU A 324 -1.39 10.67 26.01
CA LEU A 324 -2.74 10.21 26.31
C LEU A 324 -2.80 9.82 27.79
N ILE A 325 -3.60 10.52 28.58
CA ILE A 325 -3.76 10.25 30.01
C ILE A 325 -5.08 9.56 30.34
N TYR A 326 -6.08 9.64 29.46
CA TYR A 326 -7.37 8.97 29.64
C TYR A 326 -8.02 8.69 28.29
N ARG A 327 -8.64 7.52 28.14
CA ARG A 327 -9.48 7.17 26.97
C ARG A 327 -10.69 6.38 27.43
N SER A 328 -11.90 6.89 27.21
CA SER A 328 -13.14 6.24 27.66
C SER A 328 -13.32 4.80 27.17
N SER A 329 -12.84 4.47 25.97
CA SER A 329 -12.90 3.11 25.41
C SER A 329 -11.90 2.13 26.04
N GLN A 330 -10.83 2.61 26.68
CA GLN A 330 -9.86 1.78 27.42
C GLN A 330 -10.10 1.80 28.93
N ASP A 331 -10.47 2.95 29.48
CA ASP A 331 -10.55 3.23 30.91
C ASP A 331 -11.97 3.14 31.49
N GLY A 332 -12.97 3.02 30.62
CA GLY A 332 -14.38 3.05 30.99
C GLY A 332 -14.87 4.46 31.34
N LEU A 333 -16.16 4.71 31.11
CA LEU A 333 -16.84 5.97 31.45
C LEU A 333 -17.12 6.05 32.96
N ASN A 334 -16.08 6.18 33.78
CA ASN A 334 -16.17 6.32 35.23
C ASN A 334 -15.54 7.66 35.68
N THR A 335 -16.34 8.49 36.34
CA THR A 335 -15.95 9.81 36.85
C THR A 335 -14.82 9.75 37.87
N ASN A 336 -14.71 8.67 38.64
CA ASN A 336 -13.61 8.49 39.59
C ASN A 336 -12.30 8.18 38.84
N THR A 337 -12.33 7.29 37.84
CA THR A 337 -11.15 6.98 37.01
C THR A 337 -10.66 8.22 36.26
N PHE A 338 -11.57 9.00 35.69
CA PHE A 338 -11.27 10.28 35.04
C PHE A 338 -10.60 11.26 36.01
N ARG A 339 -11.19 11.48 37.20
CA ARG A 339 -10.64 12.39 38.21
C ARG A 339 -9.26 11.97 38.69
N THR A 340 -9.05 10.69 38.98
CA THR A 340 -7.76 10.17 39.44
C THR A 340 -6.67 10.34 38.38
N LYS A 341 -6.99 10.13 37.10
CA LYS A 341 -6.01 10.25 36.01
C LYS A 341 -5.75 11.70 35.58
N CYS A 342 -6.74 12.61 35.67
CA CYS A 342 -6.66 13.94 35.06
C CYS A 342 -6.40 15.10 36.04
N ASN A 343 -6.72 14.97 37.34
CA ASN A 343 -6.73 16.12 38.26
C ASN A 343 -5.36 16.72 38.64
N GLU A 344 -4.24 16.10 38.27
CA GLU A 344 -2.89 16.56 38.65
C GLU A 344 -1.94 16.79 37.45
N GLN A 345 -2.44 16.68 36.22
CA GLN A 345 -1.57 16.58 35.02
C GLN A 345 -1.41 17.88 34.20
N GLY A 346 -2.07 18.99 34.56
CA GLY A 346 -1.94 20.28 33.86
C GLY A 346 -3.09 20.59 32.89
N THR A 347 -2.83 21.34 31.82
CA THR A 347 -3.87 21.76 30.84
C THR A 347 -4.38 20.57 30.03
N ASN A 348 -5.69 20.34 30.08
CA ASN A 348 -6.37 19.19 29.48
C ASN A 348 -7.25 19.62 28.28
N PHE A 349 -7.25 18.84 27.19
CA PHE A 349 -8.12 19.00 26.02
C PHE A 349 -9.10 17.81 25.92
N ILE A 350 -10.37 18.05 25.51
CA ILE A 350 -11.45 17.04 25.50
C ILE A 350 -12.24 17.08 24.16
N PRO A 351 -12.21 16.02 23.33
CA PRO A 351 -13.12 15.81 22.20
C PRO A 351 -14.39 14.97 22.54
N GLU A 352 -15.36 14.89 21.62
CA GLU A 352 -16.70 14.27 21.81
C GLU A 352 -16.75 12.72 21.81
N GLU A 353 -15.61 12.05 21.72
CA GLU A 353 -15.36 10.76 22.39
C GLU A 353 -14.20 11.02 23.36
N ILE A 354 -14.34 10.65 24.65
CA ILE A 354 -13.49 11.24 25.72
C ILE A 354 -12.08 10.64 25.69
N GLU A 355 -11.17 11.29 24.97
CA GLU A 355 -9.74 11.20 25.18
C GLU A 355 -9.23 12.47 25.85
N VAL A 356 -8.40 12.33 26.89
CA VAL A 356 -7.71 13.46 27.52
C VAL A 356 -6.23 13.32 27.31
N PHE A 357 -5.61 14.41 26.88
CA PHE A 357 -4.17 14.49 26.66
C PHE A 357 -3.54 15.47 27.65
N LYS A 358 -2.41 15.06 28.21
CA LYS A 358 -1.45 15.96 28.83
C LYS A 358 -0.51 16.48 27.75
N ILE A 359 -0.38 17.80 27.68
CA ILE A 359 0.51 18.46 26.73
C ILE A 359 1.78 18.87 27.48
N ILE A 360 2.92 18.33 27.06
CA ILE A 360 4.23 18.58 27.66
C ILE A 360 5.07 19.33 26.64
N THR A 361 5.62 20.48 27.03
CA THR A 361 6.65 21.15 26.23
C THR A 361 7.92 20.31 26.27
N ILE A 362 8.44 19.94 25.09
CA ILE A 362 9.66 19.14 24.91
C ILE A 362 10.91 20.00 25.14
#